data_AF-A0A562WDZ6-F1
#
_entry.id   AF-A0A562WDZ6-F1
#
_cell.length_a   1.000
_cell.length_b   1.000
_cell.length_c   1.000
_cell.angle_alpha   90.00
_cell.angle_beta   90.00
_cell.angle_gamma   90.00
#
_symmetry.space_group_name_H-M   'P 1'
#
loop_
_entity.id
_entity.type
_entity.pdbx_description
1 polymer ?
#
loop_
_entity_poly.entity_id
_entity_poly.type
_entity_poly.pdbx_seq_one_letter_code
_entity_poly.pdbx_strand_id
1 'polypeptide(L)'
;MSAGSCSTGKPRHSFDPATLVLLADGTARPIGDIQPGDEVVATDPETGETSAEPVTRLHVNIDRELTNLTVRGSGAERAVTLETTAHHPFWDATDRQWVDAGKLQVGHRLLVHDDKRLEGDGTGAGAGGPGREVTVVAVDNFTGSEVMRDLTVATHHTYYVIAGNTPVLVHNINQPRSDICGPNGEPIHDIPQGSSGGVGAGEEIPRSMLAGYNIGVQADRTKPTPMCSYCRHNTAEAVDHVEARNYGGDLSDENTTPICRSCNSSKRDRMTPYNPPAGYTGIWPPPHWPASTPAGDVDLG
;
A
#
# COMPACT_ATOMS: atom_id res chain seq x y z
N MET A 1 6.72 -17.96 -23.35
CA MET A 1 5.33 -17.80 -22.86
C MET A 1 4.94 -16.35 -23.11
N SER A 2 3.98 -16.07 -23.98
CA SER A 2 3.53 -14.69 -24.21
C SER A 2 2.80 -14.20 -22.97
N ALA A 3 3.32 -13.17 -22.30
CA ALA A 3 2.61 -12.49 -21.25
C ALA A 3 1.30 -11.93 -21.83
N GLY A 4 0.18 -12.16 -21.13
CA GLY A 4 -1.08 -11.54 -21.49
C GLY A 4 -0.93 -10.03 -21.36
N SER A 5 -1.20 -9.30 -22.43
CA SER A 5 -1.39 -7.85 -22.35
C SER A 5 -2.72 -7.62 -21.67
N CYS A 6 -2.73 -7.33 -20.37
CA CYS A 6 -3.92 -6.76 -19.73
C CYS A 6 -4.08 -5.32 -20.23
N SER A 7 -5.11 -5.07 -21.02
CA SER A 7 -5.55 -3.71 -21.32
C SER A 7 -6.30 -3.15 -20.11
N THR A 8 -5.56 -2.77 -19.08
CA THR A 8 -6.06 -1.99 -17.95
C THR A 8 -4.98 -1.00 -17.61
N GLY A 9 -5.06 0.21 -18.18
CA GLY A 9 -4.29 1.33 -17.64
C GLY A 9 -4.53 1.38 -16.13
N LYS A 10 -3.46 1.44 -15.34
CA LYS A 10 -3.50 1.43 -13.88
C LYS A 10 -4.61 2.36 -13.38
N PRO A 11 -5.49 1.91 -12.48
CA PRO A 11 -6.02 2.82 -11.51
C PRO A 11 -4.92 3.06 -10.47
N ARG A 12 -4.36 4.26 -10.48
CA ARG A 12 -3.49 4.68 -9.38
C ARG A 12 -4.39 5.02 -8.20
N HIS A 13 -3.85 4.97 -7.00
CA HIS A 13 -4.55 5.39 -5.79
C HIS A 13 -4.11 6.79 -5.50
N SER A 14 -5.00 7.78 -5.61
CA SER A 14 -4.61 9.17 -5.44
C SER A 14 -5.79 10.02 -5.01
N PHE A 15 -5.48 11.19 -4.46
CA PHE A 15 -6.42 12.20 -4.00
C PHE A 15 -6.30 13.48 -4.81
N ASP A 16 -7.37 14.28 -4.79
CA ASP A 16 -7.29 15.66 -5.24
C ASP A 16 -6.16 16.40 -4.50
N PRO A 17 -5.35 17.26 -5.18
CA PRO A 17 -4.23 17.97 -4.55
C PRO A 17 -4.61 18.82 -3.33
N ALA A 18 -5.87 19.26 -3.21
CA ALA A 18 -6.37 20.04 -2.07
C ALA A 18 -6.75 19.16 -0.86
N THR A 19 -6.78 17.84 -1.01
CA THR A 19 -7.09 16.90 0.08
C THR A 19 -6.10 17.08 1.21
N LEU A 20 -6.58 17.37 2.42
CA LEU A 20 -5.73 17.62 3.57
C LEU A 20 -5.22 16.31 4.17
N VAL A 21 -3.95 16.27 4.55
CA VAL A 21 -3.27 15.16 5.25
C VAL A 21 -2.97 15.59 6.68
N LEU A 22 -3.18 14.69 7.65
CA LEU A 22 -2.83 14.90 9.06
C LEU A 22 -1.30 14.77 9.26
N LEU A 23 -0.67 15.86 9.70
CA LEU A 23 0.73 15.88 10.09
C LEU A 23 0.92 15.43 11.53
N ALA A 24 2.12 14.93 11.85
CA ALA A 24 2.48 14.44 13.18
C ALA A 24 2.41 15.50 14.28
N ASP A 25 2.51 16.79 13.92
CA ASP A 25 2.34 17.92 14.85
C ASP A 25 0.86 18.27 15.13
N GLY A 26 -0.08 17.49 14.59
CA GLY A 26 -1.51 17.67 14.73
C GLY A 26 -2.12 18.71 13.78
N THR A 27 -1.31 19.38 12.96
CA THR A 27 -1.82 20.25 11.89
C THR A 27 -2.23 19.43 10.67
N ALA A 28 -2.88 20.08 9.70
CA ALA A 28 -3.23 19.46 8.44
C ALA A 28 -2.82 20.35 7.27
N ARG A 29 -2.35 19.72 6.18
CA ARG A 29 -1.88 20.44 4.99
C ARG A 29 -2.34 19.74 3.71
N PRO A 30 -2.63 20.45 2.61
CA PRO A 30 -2.94 19.82 1.33
C PRO A 30 -1.87 18.81 0.92
N ILE A 31 -2.29 17.66 0.41
CA ILE A 31 -1.41 16.59 -0.08
C ILE A 31 -0.49 17.09 -1.20
N GLY A 32 -0.93 18.08 -1.98
CA GLY A 32 -0.12 18.74 -3.01
C GLY A 32 1.07 19.55 -2.47
N ASP A 33 1.05 19.93 -1.19
CA ASP A 33 2.08 20.75 -0.54
C ASP A 33 3.03 19.93 0.35
N ILE A 34 2.72 18.66 0.60
CA ILE A 34 3.57 17.73 1.34
C ILE A 34 4.90 17.49 0.59
N GLN A 35 5.99 17.35 1.35
CA GLN A 35 7.36 17.14 0.90
C GLN A 35 7.94 15.84 1.49
N PRO A 36 8.92 15.20 0.83
CA PRO A 36 9.69 14.14 1.46
C PRO A 36 10.33 14.62 2.77
N GLY A 37 10.22 13.80 3.81
CA GLY A 37 10.70 14.09 5.16
C GLY A 37 9.67 14.74 6.08
N ASP A 38 8.53 15.22 5.57
CA ASP A 38 7.43 15.62 6.44
C ASP A 38 6.89 14.40 7.19
N GLU A 39 6.64 14.55 8.49
CA GLU A 39 6.08 13.48 9.32
C GLU A 39 4.55 13.55 9.31
N VAL A 40 3.91 12.45 8.95
CA VAL A 40 2.46 12.25 9.00
C VAL A 40 2.10 11.31 10.13
N VAL A 41 0.86 11.37 10.59
CA VAL A 41 0.35 10.33 11.49
C VAL A 41 0.01 9.10 10.67
N ALA A 42 0.55 7.95 11.05
CA ALA A 42 0.27 6.65 10.46
C ALA A 42 -0.21 5.67 11.54
N THR A 43 -1.05 4.72 11.16
CA THR A 43 -1.57 3.72 12.10
C THR A 43 -1.66 2.36 11.43
N ASP A 44 -1.08 1.33 12.04
CA ASP A 44 -1.39 -0.04 11.68
C ASP A 44 -2.79 -0.38 12.21
N PRO A 45 -3.79 -0.60 11.33
CA PRO A 45 -5.16 -0.82 11.77
C PRO A 45 -5.39 -2.19 12.44
N GLU A 46 -4.45 -3.13 12.32
CA GLU A 46 -4.53 -4.45 12.94
C GLU A 46 -4.05 -4.42 14.39
N THR A 47 -2.94 -3.74 14.64
CA THR A 47 -2.36 -3.62 15.99
C THR A 47 -2.93 -2.42 16.76
N GLY A 48 -3.37 -1.40 16.03
CA GLY A 48 -3.74 -0.09 16.57
C GLY A 48 -2.54 0.76 16.98
N GLU A 49 -1.32 0.34 16.61
CA GLU A 49 -0.10 1.12 16.81
C GLU A 49 -0.15 2.36 15.91
N THR A 50 0.10 3.51 16.51
CA THR A 50 0.13 4.81 15.83
C THR A 50 1.50 5.44 16.06
N SER A 51 2.08 5.96 14.98
CA SER A 51 3.42 6.54 14.95
C SER A 51 3.44 7.78 14.06
N ALA A 52 4.44 8.64 14.29
CA ALA A 52 4.81 9.68 13.34
C ALA A 52 5.75 9.05 12.31
N GLU A 53 5.40 9.14 11.02
CA GLU A 53 6.14 8.48 9.96
C GLU A 53 6.50 9.47 8.85
N PRO A 54 7.77 9.48 8.40
CA PRO A 54 8.18 10.39 7.34
C PRO A 54 7.60 9.96 5.99
N VAL A 55 7.24 10.95 5.20
CA VAL A 55 6.93 10.77 3.79
C VAL A 55 8.24 10.53 3.04
N THR A 56 8.37 9.40 2.34
CA THR A 56 9.58 9.04 1.60
C THR A 56 9.50 9.42 0.11
N ARG A 57 8.28 9.53 -0.44
CA ARG A 57 8.05 9.83 -1.86
C ARG A 57 6.74 10.55 -2.08
N LEU A 58 6.71 11.42 -3.09
CA LEU A 58 5.49 12.02 -3.63
C LEU A 58 5.16 11.43 -4.99
N HIS A 59 3.89 11.18 -5.25
CA HIS A 59 3.39 10.69 -6.53
C HIS A 59 2.51 11.76 -7.19
N VAL A 60 2.71 11.96 -8.50
CA VAL A 60 1.89 12.85 -9.33
C VAL A 60 1.34 12.07 -10.50
N ASN A 61 0.02 12.01 -10.58
CA ASN A 61 -0.69 11.11 -11.47
C ASN A 61 -1.72 11.86 -12.31
N ILE A 62 -2.02 11.34 -13.50
CA ILE A 62 -3.21 11.73 -14.26
C ILE A 62 -4.14 10.53 -14.21
N ASP A 63 -5.20 10.62 -13.41
CA ASP A 63 -6.11 9.52 -13.13
C ASP A 63 -7.48 9.73 -13.75
N ARG A 64 -8.10 8.61 -14.12
CA ARG A 64 -9.36 8.60 -14.87
C ARG A 64 -10.52 7.93 -14.17
N GLU A 65 -10.25 6.97 -13.28
CA GLU A 65 -11.29 6.25 -12.56
C GLU A 65 -11.42 6.86 -11.16
N LEU A 66 -12.43 7.70 -11.00
CA LEU A 66 -12.60 8.62 -9.88
C LEU A 66 -13.86 8.29 -9.09
N THR A 67 -13.88 8.70 -7.84
CA THR A 67 -15.06 8.62 -6.99
C THR A 67 -15.14 9.81 -6.06
N ASN A 68 -16.36 10.32 -5.89
CA ASN A 68 -16.68 11.26 -4.84
C ASN A 68 -17.19 10.47 -3.65
N LEU A 69 -16.31 10.24 -2.68
CA LEU A 69 -16.63 9.52 -1.46
C LEU A 69 -17.21 10.52 -0.44
N THR A 70 -18.52 10.50 -0.25
CA THR A 70 -19.17 11.38 0.72
C THR A 70 -19.33 10.64 2.04
N VAL A 71 -18.82 11.25 3.12
CA VAL A 71 -18.86 10.70 4.47
C VAL A 71 -19.44 11.70 5.47
N ARG A 72 -19.94 11.22 6.60
CA ARG A 72 -20.47 12.05 7.68
C ARG A 72 -19.86 11.66 9.02
N GLY A 73 -19.28 12.64 9.70
CA GLY A 73 -18.80 12.48 11.07
C GLY A 73 -19.95 12.37 12.07
N SER A 74 -19.75 11.65 13.17
CA SER A 74 -20.68 11.60 14.29
C SER A 74 -20.99 13.00 14.81
N GLY A 75 -22.27 13.35 14.90
CA GLY A 75 -22.73 14.68 15.33
C GLY A 75 -22.51 15.82 14.33
N ALA A 76 -21.96 15.55 13.14
CA ALA A 76 -21.79 16.58 12.11
C ALA A 76 -23.11 16.86 11.38
N GLU A 77 -23.46 18.15 11.25
CA GLU A 77 -24.67 18.58 10.53
C GLU A 77 -24.59 18.32 9.02
N ARG A 78 -23.38 18.37 8.45
CA ARG A 78 -23.14 18.23 7.02
C ARG A 78 -22.20 17.06 6.74
N ALA A 79 -22.45 16.39 5.62
CA ALA A 79 -21.53 15.44 5.06
C ALA A 79 -20.39 16.16 4.31
N VAL A 80 -19.25 15.50 4.18
CA VAL A 80 -18.07 16.01 3.48
C VAL A 80 -17.70 15.01 2.38
N THR A 81 -17.29 15.52 1.24
CA THR A 81 -16.86 14.72 0.10
C THR A 81 -15.34 14.72 0.01
N LEU A 82 -14.77 13.53 -0.09
CA LEU A 82 -13.37 13.30 -0.46
C LEU A 82 -13.32 12.96 -1.95
N GLU A 83 -12.51 13.69 -2.69
CA GLU A 83 -12.28 13.47 -4.12
C GLU A 83 -11.05 12.58 -4.28
N THR A 84 -11.27 11.36 -4.73
CA THR A 84 -10.24 10.32 -4.77
C THR A 84 -10.41 9.45 -6.00
N THR A 85 -9.39 8.68 -6.35
CA THR A 85 -9.54 7.60 -7.32
C THR A 85 -10.49 6.53 -6.77
N ALA A 86 -11.30 5.90 -7.62
CA ALA A 86 -12.25 4.85 -7.21
C ALA A 86 -11.58 3.64 -6.53
N HIS A 87 -10.26 3.52 -6.64
CA HIS A 87 -9.49 2.38 -6.17
C HIS A 87 -8.70 2.68 -4.91
N HIS A 88 -8.68 3.92 -4.42
CA HIS A 88 -7.90 4.26 -3.24
C HIS A 88 -8.40 3.46 -2.02
N PRO A 89 -7.56 2.68 -1.32
CA PRO A 89 -8.02 1.87 -0.21
C PRO A 89 -8.29 2.71 1.04
N PHE A 90 -9.46 2.51 1.63
CA PHE A 90 -9.83 3.01 2.95
C PHE A 90 -10.00 1.85 3.91
N TRP A 91 -9.66 2.05 5.19
CA TRP A 91 -9.91 1.02 6.19
C TRP A 91 -11.39 1.05 6.62
N ASP A 92 -12.12 0.01 6.23
CA ASP A 92 -13.48 -0.23 6.67
C ASP A 92 -13.46 -0.82 8.10
N ALA A 93 -13.85 -0.02 9.08
CA ALA A 93 -13.91 -0.43 10.47
C ALA A 93 -15.14 -1.31 10.81
N THR A 94 -16.16 -1.35 9.95
CA THR A 94 -17.29 -2.28 10.10
C THR A 94 -16.82 -3.70 9.82
N ASP A 95 -16.18 -3.90 8.68
CA ASP A 95 -15.76 -5.24 8.22
C ASP A 95 -14.30 -5.58 8.57
N ARG A 96 -13.54 -4.60 9.07
CA ARG A 96 -12.13 -4.71 9.45
C ARG A 96 -11.24 -5.17 8.29
N GLN A 97 -11.35 -4.47 7.17
CA GLN A 97 -10.59 -4.75 5.96
C GLN A 97 -10.35 -3.48 5.14
N TRP A 98 -9.34 -3.52 4.27
CA TRP A 98 -9.13 -2.50 3.25
C TRP A 98 -10.17 -2.66 2.13
N VAL A 99 -10.84 -1.57 1.77
CA VAL A 99 -11.84 -1.53 0.69
C VAL A 99 -11.53 -0.37 -0.24
N ASP A 100 -11.54 -0.64 -1.54
CA ASP A 100 -11.45 0.37 -2.60
C ASP A 100 -12.56 1.42 -2.41
N ALA A 101 -12.24 2.72 -2.48
CA ALA A 101 -13.17 3.82 -2.22
C ALA A 101 -14.51 3.69 -2.97
N GLY A 102 -14.43 3.33 -4.26
CA GLY A 102 -15.59 3.15 -5.15
C GLY A 102 -16.44 1.90 -4.86
N LYS A 103 -16.03 1.07 -3.91
CA LYS A 103 -16.74 -0.16 -3.49
C LYS A 103 -17.18 -0.13 -2.02
N LEU A 104 -16.87 0.95 -1.29
CA LEU A 104 -17.36 1.16 0.06
C LEU A 104 -18.89 1.14 0.08
N GLN A 105 -19.45 0.55 1.14
CA GLN A 105 -20.89 0.43 1.29
C GLN A 105 -21.44 1.59 2.12
N VAL A 106 -22.56 2.16 1.67
CA VAL A 106 -23.28 3.18 2.44
C VAL A 106 -23.68 2.60 3.81
N GLY A 107 -23.41 3.35 4.87
CA GLY A 107 -23.64 2.94 6.25
C GLY A 107 -22.42 2.28 6.92
N HIS A 108 -21.39 1.91 6.17
CA HIS A 108 -20.14 1.41 6.76
C HIS A 108 -19.36 2.53 7.45
N ARG A 109 -18.59 2.18 8.48
CA ARG A 109 -17.76 3.10 9.24
C ARG A 109 -16.31 2.98 8.78
N LEU A 110 -15.64 4.11 8.62
CA LEU A 110 -14.21 4.14 8.33
C LEU A 110 -13.42 4.28 9.64
N LEU A 111 -12.20 3.75 9.69
CA LEU A 111 -11.31 4.00 10.82
C LEU A 111 -10.85 5.45 10.82
N VAL A 112 -10.92 6.07 12.00
CA VAL A 112 -10.51 7.45 12.20
C VAL A 112 -9.42 7.54 13.25
N HIS A 113 -8.65 8.61 13.19
CA HIS A 113 -7.74 8.98 14.27
C HIS A 113 -8.57 9.60 15.41
N ASP A 114 -8.36 9.14 16.64
CA ASP A 114 -8.93 9.77 17.84
C ASP A 114 -7.79 10.50 18.55
N ASP A 115 -7.88 11.83 18.65
CA ASP A 115 -6.84 12.70 19.24
C ASP A 115 -6.46 12.26 20.67
N LYS A 116 -7.31 11.47 21.34
CA LYS A 116 -7.04 10.89 22.67
C LYS A 116 -6.07 9.70 22.69
N ARG A 117 -5.70 9.12 21.55
CA ARG A 117 -4.76 7.99 21.48
C ARG A 117 -3.29 8.41 21.45
N LEU A 118 -3.00 9.68 21.15
CA LEU A 118 -1.63 10.19 21.13
C LEU A 118 -1.03 10.41 22.53
N GLU A 119 -1.81 10.25 23.60
CA GLU A 119 -1.29 10.21 24.98
C GLU A 119 -1.12 8.74 25.42
N GLY A 120 0.09 8.22 25.24
CA GLY A 120 0.41 6.79 25.30
C GLY A 120 0.06 6.06 26.60
N ASP A 121 -0.93 5.16 26.52
CA ASP A 121 -1.11 4.10 27.52
C ASP A 121 -0.75 2.68 27.03
N GLY A 122 -0.31 2.53 25.78
CA GLY A 122 0.26 1.28 25.26
C GLY A 122 -0.69 0.07 25.33
N THR A 123 -2.00 0.29 25.51
CA THR A 123 -2.97 -0.79 25.50
C THR A 123 -3.60 -0.91 24.11
N GLY A 124 -3.10 -1.90 23.36
CA GLY A 124 -3.65 -2.29 22.06
C GLY A 124 -5.18 -2.38 22.10
N ALA A 125 -5.81 -1.85 21.05
CA ALA A 125 -7.26 -1.81 20.89
C ALA A 125 -8.03 -1.17 22.09
N GLY A 126 -7.69 0.07 22.45
CA GLY A 126 -8.50 0.87 23.37
C GLY A 126 -10.01 0.85 23.03
N ALA A 127 -10.76 0.13 23.86
CA ALA A 127 -12.20 0.30 24.03
C ALA A 127 -12.45 1.64 24.73
N GLY A 128 -12.60 2.72 23.96
CA GLY A 128 -12.67 4.09 24.49
C GLY A 128 -13.88 4.85 23.95
N GLY A 129 -14.97 4.91 24.74
CA GLY A 129 -16.12 5.81 24.55
C GLY A 129 -16.85 5.69 23.19
N PRO A 130 -17.94 6.47 22.95
CA PRO A 130 -18.43 6.66 21.60
C PRO A 130 -17.38 7.51 20.86
N GLY A 131 -16.36 6.85 20.31
CA GLY A 131 -15.29 7.50 19.57
C GLY A 131 -15.85 8.37 18.43
N ARG A 132 -15.03 9.26 17.89
CA ARG A 132 -15.38 9.90 16.61
C ARG A 132 -15.64 8.78 15.60
N GLU A 133 -16.78 8.82 14.93
CA GLU A 133 -17.10 7.89 13.85
C GLU A 133 -17.23 8.68 12.56
N VAL A 134 -16.87 8.05 11.44
CA VAL A 134 -17.13 8.57 10.09
C VAL A 134 -17.87 7.48 9.32
N THR A 135 -19.08 7.79 8.88
CA THR A 135 -19.94 6.86 8.14
C THR A 135 -19.96 7.24 6.67
N VAL A 136 -19.85 6.24 5.79
CA VAL A 136 -20.04 6.41 4.34
C VAL A 136 -21.52 6.73 4.06
N VAL A 137 -21.79 7.83 3.37
CA VAL A 137 -23.15 8.27 3.03
C VAL A 137 -23.45 8.23 1.54
N ALA A 138 -22.43 8.37 0.68
CA ALA A 138 -22.56 8.19 -0.76
C ALA A 138 -21.21 7.79 -1.37
N VAL A 139 -21.27 7.02 -2.46
CA VAL A 139 -20.14 6.65 -3.31
C VAL A 139 -20.55 6.89 -4.75
N ASP A 140 -20.03 7.95 -5.35
CA ASP A 140 -20.38 8.37 -6.70
C ASP A 140 -19.18 8.14 -7.63
N ASN A 141 -19.16 6.99 -8.31
CA ASN A 141 -18.10 6.61 -9.25
C ASN A 141 -18.29 7.28 -10.61
N PHE A 142 -17.21 7.80 -11.19
CA PHE A 142 -17.23 8.43 -12.51
C PHE A 142 -15.89 8.30 -13.23
N THR A 143 -15.91 8.59 -14.53
CA THR A 143 -14.69 8.68 -15.33
C THR A 143 -14.35 10.14 -15.58
N GLY A 144 -13.08 10.52 -15.38
CA GLY A 144 -12.55 11.85 -15.60
C GLY A 144 -11.12 11.84 -16.13
N SER A 145 -10.39 12.92 -15.91
CA SER A 145 -8.96 13.02 -16.20
C SER A 145 -8.36 14.13 -15.34
N GLU A 146 -8.01 13.80 -14.10
CA GLU A 146 -7.57 14.78 -13.10
C GLU A 146 -6.11 14.57 -12.70
N VAL A 147 -5.43 15.67 -12.35
CA VAL A 147 -4.08 15.61 -11.78
C VAL A 147 -4.19 15.33 -10.29
N MET A 148 -3.82 14.13 -9.88
CA MET A 148 -3.98 13.66 -8.50
C MET A 148 -2.62 13.47 -7.80
N ARG A 149 -2.65 13.30 -6.48
CA ARG A 149 -1.49 13.15 -5.60
C ARG A 149 -1.60 11.91 -4.73
N ASP A 150 -0.46 11.31 -4.40
CA ASP A 150 -0.36 10.24 -3.40
C ASP A 150 1.01 10.29 -2.69
N LEU A 151 1.14 9.62 -1.55
CA LEU A 151 2.32 9.68 -0.69
C LEU A 151 2.89 8.29 -0.37
N THR A 152 4.14 8.06 -0.75
CA THR A 152 5.19 7.34 0.02
C THR A 152 5.17 7.54 1.53
N VAL A 153 4.56 6.72 2.39
CA VAL A 153 4.72 6.83 3.85
C VAL A 153 5.47 5.61 4.34
N ALA A 154 6.39 5.82 5.28
CA ALA A 154 7.21 4.77 5.86
C ALA A 154 6.40 3.64 6.53
N THR A 155 7.09 2.58 6.96
CA THR A 155 6.68 1.45 7.84
C THR A 155 5.24 0.94 7.74
N HIS A 156 4.23 1.70 8.19
CA HIS A 156 2.85 1.25 8.16
C HIS A 156 2.19 1.40 6.79
N HIS A 157 2.76 2.22 5.90
CA HIS A 157 2.21 2.51 4.58
C HIS A 157 0.75 3.02 4.66
N THR A 158 0.46 3.77 5.70
CA THR A 158 -0.84 4.41 5.90
C THR A 158 -0.65 5.87 6.26
N TYR A 159 -1.69 6.65 6.04
CA TYR A 159 -1.77 8.02 6.54
C TYR A 159 -3.24 8.39 6.73
N TYR A 160 -3.48 9.57 7.28
CA TYR A 160 -4.83 10.09 7.44
C TYR A 160 -5.09 11.25 6.48
N VAL A 161 -6.21 11.18 5.76
CA VAL A 161 -6.79 12.32 5.04
C VAL A 161 -7.94 12.91 5.85
N ILE A 162 -8.13 14.22 5.80
CA ILE A 162 -9.14 14.90 6.61
C ILE A 162 -10.50 14.95 5.91
N ALA A 163 -11.49 14.28 6.48
CA ALA A 163 -12.90 14.43 6.11
C ALA A 163 -13.59 15.45 7.04
N GLY A 164 -13.64 16.71 6.60
CA GLY A 164 -14.14 17.83 7.40
C GLY A 164 -13.16 18.18 8.50
N ASN A 165 -13.40 17.66 9.70
CA ASN A 165 -12.47 17.79 10.82
C ASN A 165 -11.96 16.43 11.32
N THR A 166 -12.35 15.32 10.68
CA THR A 166 -12.06 13.97 11.16
C THR A 166 -11.03 13.31 10.26
N PRO A 167 -9.87 12.89 10.78
CA PRO A 167 -8.86 12.17 10.00
C PRO A 167 -9.32 10.73 9.74
N VAL A 168 -9.29 10.29 8.48
CA VAL A 168 -9.71 8.95 8.02
C VAL A 168 -8.51 8.19 7.47
N LEU A 169 -8.32 6.94 7.91
CA LEU A 169 -7.15 6.12 7.56
C LEU A 169 -7.23 5.62 6.10
N VAL A 170 -6.15 5.84 5.36
CA VAL A 170 -5.95 5.43 3.97
C VAL A 170 -4.60 4.71 3.80
N HIS A 171 -4.47 3.91 2.75
CA HIS A 171 -3.28 3.09 2.49
C HIS A 171 -2.49 3.64 1.28
N ASN A 172 -1.16 3.55 1.35
CA ASN A 172 -0.26 3.72 0.22
C ASN A 172 0.34 2.36 -0.15
N ILE A 173 0.25 1.92 -1.40
CA ILE A 173 0.86 0.65 -1.80
C ILE A 173 1.69 0.80 -3.08
N ASN A 174 2.81 0.08 -3.11
CA ASN A 174 3.48 -0.37 -4.33
C ASN A 174 2.52 -1.01 -5.35
N GLN A 175 2.10 -0.22 -6.33
CA GLN A 175 1.12 -0.64 -7.32
C GLN A 175 1.68 -1.59 -8.41
N PRO A 176 0.93 -2.62 -8.81
CA PRO A 176 1.34 -3.57 -9.86
C PRO A 176 1.42 -2.91 -11.24
N ARG A 177 2.33 -3.36 -12.10
CA ARG A 177 2.45 -2.93 -13.50
C ARG A 177 1.13 -3.00 -14.25
N SER A 178 0.86 -1.98 -15.06
CA SER A 178 -0.35 -1.87 -15.89
C SER A 178 -0.20 -2.47 -17.29
N ASP A 179 1.02 -2.69 -17.76
CA ASP A 179 1.33 -3.14 -19.11
C ASP A 179 1.46 -4.66 -19.23
N ILE A 180 1.46 -5.38 -18.10
CA ILE A 180 1.67 -6.82 -18.05
C ILE A 180 0.92 -7.43 -16.86
N CYS A 181 0.34 -8.61 -17.08
CA CYS A 181 -0.26 -9.42 -16.05
C CYS A 181 0.12 -10.89 -16.22
N GLY A 182 -0.11 -11.69 -15.18
CA GLY A 182 0.01 -13.14 -15.23
C GLY A 182 -0.99 -13.77 -16.21
N PRO A 183 -0.84 -15.07 -16.50
CA PRO A 183 -1.66 -15.78 -17.49
C PRO A 183 -3.17 -15.75 -17.18
N ASN A 184 -3.56 -15.55 -15.92
CA ASN A 184 -4.96 -15.45 -15.48
C ASN A 184 -5.31 -14.05 -14.95
N GLY A 185 -4.53 -13.02 -15.32
CA GLY A 185 -4.75 -11.64 -14.87
C GLY A 185 -4.14 -11.33 -13.50
N GLU A 186 -3.21 -12.16 -13.02
CA GLU A 186 -2.51 -11.91 -11.76
C GLU A 186 -1.68 -10.61 -11.84
N PRO A 187 -1.74 -9.73 -10.83
CA PRO A 187 -0.93 -8.51 -10.81
C PRO A 187 0.58 -8.84 -10.83
N ILE A 188 1.37 -8.05 -11.55
CA ILE A 188 2.82 -8.18 -11.57
C ILE A 188 3.44 -6.91 -11.00
N HIS A 189 4.24 -7.00 -9.95
CA HIS A 189 4.99 -5.87 -9.42
C HIS A 189 6.41 -5.85 -9.98
N ASP A 190 7.00 -4.66 -10.10
CA ASP A 190 8.43 -4.53 -10.37
C ASP A 190 9.24 -4.75 -9.09
N ILE A 191 10.51 -5.08 -9.27
CA ILE A 191 11.46 -5.21 -8.16
C ILE A 191 12.07 -3.82 -7.97
N PRO A 192 11.92 -3.18 -6.80
CA PRO A 192 12.55 -1.90 -6.55
C PRO A 192 14.08 -2.06 -6.41
N GLN A 193 14.82 -0.95 -6.34
CA GLN A 193 16.30 -0.98 -6.27
C GLN A 193 16.84 -1.56 -4.96
N GLY A 194 16.01 -1.62 -3.91
CA GLY A 194 16.43 -1.86 -2.54
C GLY A 194 16.76 -0.55 -1.82
N SER A 195 16.49 -0.53 -0.52
CA SER A 195 16.79 0.59 0.37
C SER A 195 17.21 0.07 1.75
N SER A 196 18.09 0.81 2.42
CA SER A 196 18.64 0.44 3.73
C SER A 196 18.81 1.66 4.64
N GLY A 197 18.72 1.44 5.94
CA GLY A 197 18.88 2.50 6.96
C GLY A 197 17.71 3.49 7.00
N GLY A 198 16.68 3.29 6.19
CA GLY A 198 15.40 3.97 6.30
C GLY A 198 14.56 3.43 7.47
N VAL A 199 13.30 3.84 7.50
CA VAL A 199 12.39 3.47 8.58
C VAL A 199 12.03 1.98 8.50
N GLY A 200 12.01 1.29 9.64
CA GLY A 200 11.86 -0.15 9.70
C GLY A 200 13.12 -0.92 9.31
N ALA A 201 14.28 -0.25 9.19
CA ALA A 201 15.56 -0.91 8.93
C ALA A 201 15.84 -2.00 9.98
N GLY A 202 15.98 -3.25 9.50
CA GLY A 202 16.24 -4.38 10.38
C GLY A 202 15.00 -5.01 11.02
N GLU A 203 13.80 -4.53 10.68
CA GLU A 203 12.53 -5.06 11.19
C GLU A 203 11.95 -6.17 10.28
N GLU A 204 10.99 -6.93 10.81
CA GLU A 204 10.25 -7.91 10.01
C GLU A 204 9.13 -7.23 9.25
N ILE A 205 8.77 -7.75 8.07
CA ILE A 205 7.61 -7.25 7.33
C ILE A 205 6.34 -7.56 8.13
N PRO A 206 5.61 -6.56 8.64
CA PRO A 206 4.33 -6.76 9.31
C PRO A 206 3.28 -7.41 8.40
N ARG A 207 2.30 -8.08 9.03
CA ARG A 207 1.20 -8.74 8.30
C ARG A 207 0.33 -7.75 7.53
N SER A 208 0.21 -6.52 8.01
CA SER A 208 -0.52 -5.43 7.34
C SER A 208 0.01 -5.18 5.93
N MET A 209 1.33 -5.24 5.72
CA MET A 209 1.92 -5.15 4.37
C MET A 209 1.52 -6.31 3.46
N LEU A 210 1.40 -7.54 3.97
CA LEU A 210 0.97 -8.68 3.14
C LEU A 210 -0.46 -8.49 2.63
N ALA A 211 -1.35 -7.96 3.47
CA ALA A 211 -2.73 -7.68 3.10
C ALA A 211 -2.81 -6.65 1.96
N GLY A 212 -1.94 -5.63 1.97
CA GLY A 212 -1.83 -4.67 0.87
C GLY A 212 -1.65 -5.34 -0.49
N TYR A 213 -0.78 -6.34 -0.59
CA TYR A 213 -0.52 -7.05 -1.85
C TYR A 213 -1.54 -8.15 -2.17
N ASN A 214 -2.64 -8.27 -1.43
CA ASN A 214 -3.57 -9.40 -1.52
C ASN A 214 -2.88 -10.77 -1.30
N ILE A 215 -1.98 -10.83 -0.30
CA ILE A 215 -1.21 -12.02 0.08
C ILE A 215 -1.56 -12.44 1.51
N GLY A 216 -1.56 -13.75 1.76
CA GLY A 216 -1.71 -14.31 3.09
C GLY A 216 -3.16 -14.53 3.52
N VAL A 217 -3.37 -14.69 4.82
CA VAL A 217 -4.67 -15.13 5.37
C VAL A 217 -5.80 -14.12 5.19
N GLN A 218 -5.44 -12.86 4.94
CA GLN A 218 -6.37 -11.73 4.75
C GLN A 218 -6.60 -11.39 3.27
N ALA A 219 -6.06 -12.19 2.34
CA ALA A 219 -6.28 -11.97 0.92
C ALA A 219 -7.78 -12.10 0.56
N ASP A 220 -8.28 -11.15 -0.22
CA ASP A 220 -9.55 -11.23 -0.92
C ASP A 220 -9.45 -12.35 -1.97
N ARG A 221 -10.10 -13.48 -1.66
CA ARG A 221 -10.11 -14.69 -2.49
C ARG A 221 -10.84 -14.51 -3.82
N THR A 222 -11.56 -13.40 -4.00
CA THR A 222 -12.20 -13.08 -5.28
C THR A 222 -11.26 -12.39 -6.26
N LYS A 223 -10.11 -11.88 -5.78
CA LYS A 223 -9.07 -11.25 -6.58
C LYS A 223 -7.87 -12.20 -6.73
N PRO A 224 -7.19 -12.20 -7.89
CA PRO A 224 -5.98 -13.00 -8.05
C PRO A 224 -4.84 -12.49 -7.14
N THR A 225 -4.10 -13.43 -6.54
CA THR A 225 -2.84 -13.12 -5.84
C THR A 225 -1.78 -12.69 -6.86
N PRO A 226 -0.92 -11.70 -6.56
CA PRO A 226 0.12 -11.26 -7.49
C PRO A 226 1.10 -12.38 -7.85
N MET A 227 1.71 -12.26 -9.03
CA MET A 227 2.87 -13.06 -9.40
C MET A 227 4.07 -12.65 -8.55
N CYS A 228 4.97 -13.60 -8.30
CA CYS A 228 6.28 -13.30 -7.75
C CYS A 228 7.05 -12.35 -8.67
N SER A 229 7.51 -11.22 -8.14
CA SER A 229 8.22 -10.19 -8.92
C SER A 229 9.52 -10.71 -9.54
N TYR A 230 10.18 -11.66 -8.88
CA TYR A 230 11.42 -12.27 -9.37
C TYR A 230 11.20 -13.25 -10.52
N CYS A 231 10.44 -14.34 -10.33
CA CYS A 231 10.31 -15.34 -11.39
C CYS A 231 9.16 -15.08 -12.36
N ARG A 232 8.14 -14.31 -11.98
CA ARG A 232 6.88 -14.14 -12.73
C ARG A 232 6.27 -15.47 -13.22
N HIS A 233 6.54 -16.56 -12.48
CA HIS A 233 6.14 -17.93 -12.81
C HIS A 233 5.19 -18.51 -11.76
N ASN A 234 5.52 -18.31 -10.48
CA ASN A 234 4.68 -18.71 -9.35
C ASN A 234 3.96 -17.50 -8.79
N THR A 235 2.78 -17.69 -8.20
CA THR A 235 2.13 -16.67 -7.36
C THR A 235 2.99 -16.37 -6.14
N ALA A 236 2.92 -15.13 -5.67
CA ALA A 236 3.57 -14.72 -4.44
C ALA A 236 2.87 -15.34 -3.23
N GLU A 237 3.66 -15.70 -2.22
CA GLU A 237 3.18 -16.24 -0.94
C GLU A 237 3.61 -15.35 0.23
N ALA A 238 4.50 -14.39 -0.02
CA ALA A 238 5.02 -13.44 0.95
C ALA A 238 5.36 -12.12 0.26
N VAL A 239 5.62 -11.10 1.07
CA VAL A 239 6.39 -9.91 0.69
C VAL A 239 7.78 -10.10 1.29
N ASP A 240 8.83 -9.72 0.55
CA ASP A 240 10.20 -9.81 1.02
C ASP A 240 10.94 -8.49 0.80
N HIS A 241 11.96 -8.27 1.61
CA HIS A 241 12.87 -7.15 1.44
C HIS A 241 13.76 -7.38 0.21
N VAL A 242 14.07 -6.36 -0.59
CA VAL A 242 15.06 -6.44 -1.66
C VAL A 242 16.46 -6.45 -1.04
N GLU A 243 16.86 -5.36 -0.38
CA GLU A 243 18.01 -5.34 0.53
C GLU A 243 17.63 -6.05 1.82
N ALA A 244 18.38 -7.06 2.23
CA ALA A 244 17.94 -7.93 3.30
C ALA A 244 17.96 -7.23 4.67
N ARG A 245 17.05 -7.66 5.53
CA ARG A 245 16.90 -7.15 6.91
C ARG A 245 18.22 -7.12 7.69
N ASN A 246 19.03 -8.17 7.58
CA ASN A 246 20.32 -8.28 8.28
C ASN A 246 21.40 -7.34 7.73
N TYR A 247 21.17 -6.71 6.57
CA TYR A 247 21.99 -5.63 6.02
C TYR A 247 21.36 -4.26 6.21
N GLY A 248 20.36 -4.14 7.09
CA GLY A 248 19.68 -2.89 7.39
C GLY A 248 18.63 -2.52 6.35
N GLY A 249 18.18 -3.47 5.53
CA GLY A 249 17.03 -3.30 4.66
C GLY A 249 15.82 -2.74 5.41
N ASP A 250 15.24 -1.68 4.88
CA ASP A 250 14.11 -0.96 5.49
C ASP A 250 12.76 -1.44 4.97
N LEU A 251 11.67 -1.00 5.59
CA LEU A 251 10.31 -1.42 5.24
C LEU A 251 9.68 -0.49 4.19
N SER A 252 10.45 0.33 3.48
CA SER A 252 9.89 1.21 2.45
C SER A 252 9.39 0.45 1.22
N ASP A 253 8.55 1.09 0.42
CA ASP A 253 8.15 0.59 -0.90
C ASP A 253 9.37 0.40 -1.82
N GLU A 254 10.44 1.16 -1.60
CA GLU A 254 11.71 1.02 -2.32
C GLU A 254 12.48 -0.25 -1.96
N ASN A 255 12.04 -0.98 -0.93
CA ASN A 255 12.69 -2.18 -0.46
C ASN A 255 11.75 -3.38 -0.32
N THR A 256 10.44 -3.28 -0.54
CA THR A 256 9.53 -4.42 -0.38
C THR A 256 8.91 -4.88 -1.70
N THR A 257 8.78 -6.19 -1.90
CA THR A 257 8.14 -6.73 -3.11
C THR A 257 7.54 -8.13 -2.91
N PRO A 258 6.45 -8.49 -3.62
CA PRO A 258 5.89 -9.85 -3.63
C PRO A 258 6.88 -10.92 -4.10
N ILE A 259 6.97 -12.03 -3.37
CA ILE A 259 7.86 -13.14 -3.67
C ILE A 259 7.17 -14.51 -3.45
N CYS A 260 7.46 -15.50 -4.29
CA CYS A 260 7.02 -16.88 -4.06
C CYS A 260 7.97 -17.60 -3.10
N ARG A 261 7.51 -18.69 -2.48
CA ARG A 261 8.31 -19.48 -1.52
C ARG A 261 9.65 -19.94 -2.09
N SER A 262 9.67 -20.39 -3.34
CA SER A 262 10.91 -20.89 -3.97
C SER A 262 11.92 -19.78 -4.22
N CYS A 263 11.47 -18.61 -4.69
CA CYS A 263 12.37 -17.46 -4.88
C CYS A 263 12.86 -16.93 -3.55
N ASN A 264 12.00 -16.85 -2.53
CA ASN A 264 12.38 -16.40 -1.19
C ASN A 264 13.47 -17.29 -0.57
N SER A 265 13.25 -18.61 -0.57
CA SER A 265 14.24 -19.60 -0.10
C SER A 265 15.57 -19.54 -0.87
N SER A 266 15.49 -19.28 -2.18
CA SER A 266 16.64 -19.17 -3.07
C SER A 266 17.43 -17.86 -2.88
N LYS A 267 16.72 -16.75 -2.60
CA LYS A 267 17.28 -15.42 -2.35
C LYS A 267 18.01 -15.35 -1.03
N ARG A 268 17.36 -15.79 0.06
CA ARG A 268 17.85 -15.60 1.44
C ARG A 268 18.19 -14.12 1.66
N ASP A 269 19.37 -13.83 2.17
CA ASP A 269 19.82 -12.47 2.49
C ASP A 269 20.41 -11.72 1.28
N ARG A 270 20.34 -12.30 0.06
CA ARG A 270 20.81 -11.61 -1.15
C ARG A 270 19.72 -10.65 -1.66
N MET A 271 20.09 -9.74 -2.57
CA MET A 271 19.11 -8.97 -3.31
C MET A 271 18.30 -9.79 -4.31
N THR A 272 18.85 -10.91 -4.81
CA THR A 272 18.21 -11.74 -5.83
C THR A 272 18.24 -13.23 -5.52
N PRO A 273 17.21 -13.98 -5.96
CA PRO A 273 17.22 -15.44 -5.94
C PRO A 273 18.38 -16.00 -6.77
N TYR A 274 19.10 -16.98 -6.20
CA TYR A 274 20.24 -17.61 -6.88
C TYR A 274 19.79 -18.65 -7.92
N ASN A 275 18.91 -19.57 -7.52
CA ASN A 275 18.31 -20.59 -8.36
C ASN A 275 16.88 -20.24 -8.78
N PRO A 276 16.46 -20.58 -10.01
CA PRO A 276 15.07 -20.49 -10.43
C PRO A 276 14.18 -21.52 -9.72
N PRO A 277 12.85 -21.30 -9.67
CA PRO A 277 11.92 -22.32 -9.18
C PRO A 277 11.86 -23.54 -10.12
N ALA A 278 11.46 -24.69 -9.57
CA ALA A 278 11.21 -25.88 -10.37
C ALA A 278 10.18 -25.60 -11.48
N GLY A 279 10.46 -26.04 -12.71
CA GLY A 279 9.60 -25.82 -13.87
C GLY A 279 9.73 -24.44 -14.53
N TYR A 280 10.59 -23.56 -14.01
CA TYR A 280 10.90 -22.29 -14.69
C TYR A 280 11.50 -22.53 -16.07
N THR A 281 11.06 -21.75 -17.05
CA THR A 281 11.61 -21.75 -18.41
C THR A 281 11.99 -20.33 -18.80
N GLY A 282 13.16 -20.15 -19.40
CA GLY A 282 13.67 -18.84 -19.81
C GLY A 282 15.10 -18.57 -19.34
N ILE A 283 15.54 -17.34 -19.54
CA ILE A 283 16.85 -16.85 -19.09
C ILE A 283 16.78 -16.58 -17.59
N TRP A 284 17.83 -17.00 -16.88
CA TRP A 284 18.01 -16.72 -15.47
C TRP A 284 19.39 -16.06 -15.27
N PRO A 285 19.47 -14.84 -14.72
CA PRO A 285 18.37 -13.98 -14.25
C PRO A 285 17.46 -13.47 -15.39
N PRO A 286 16.15 -13.30 -15.13
CA PRO A 286 15.22 -12.72 -16.10
C PRO A 286 15.54 -11.27 -16.45
N PRO A 287 15.24 -10.82 -17.68
CA PRO A 287 15.59 -9.47 -18.16
C PRO A 287 14.82 -8.32 -17.47
N HIS A 288 13.77 -8.62 -16.70
CA HIS A 288 13.03 -7.60 -15.96
C HIS A 288 13.65 -7.27 -14.59
N TRP A 289 14.72 -7.97 -14.18
CA TRP A 289 15.44 -7.63 -12.96
C TRP A 289 16.23 -6.32 -13.14
N PRO A 290 16.39 -5.50 -12.08
CA PRO A 290 17.19 -4.29 -12.16
C PRO A 290 18.63 -4.61 -12.59
N ALA A 291 19.20 -3.80 -13.48
CA ALA A 291 20.56 -4.00 -14.00
C ALA A 291 21.67 -3.88 -12.93
N SER A 292 21.37 -3.24 -11.80
CA SER A 292 22.25 -3.05 -10.64
C SER A 292 22.29 -4.25 -9.69
N THR A 293 21.38 -5.22 -9.85
CA THR A 293 21.34 -6.42 -9.01
C THR A 293 22.40 -7.42 -9.49
N PRO A 294 23.44 -7.74 -8.70
CA PRO A 294 24.45 -8.71 -9.12
C PRO A 294 23.74 -10.03 -9.41
N ALA A 295 23.92 -10.56 -10.62
CA ALA A 295 23.62 -11.96 -10.86
C ALA A 295 24.53 -12.76 -9.92
N GLY A 296 23.96 -13.60 -9.06
CA GLY A 296 24.76 -14.66 -8.49
C GLY A 296 25.26 -15.50 -9.65
N ASP A 297 26.57 -15.57 -9.85
CA ASP A 297 27.20 -16.32 -10.95
C ASP A 297 26.62 -17.75 -10.99
N VAL A 298 25.73 -18.00 -11.96
CA VAL A 298 25.19 -19.33 -12.23
C VAL A 298 26.08 -19.97 -13.29
N ASP A 299 27.11 -20.67 -12.82
CA ASP A 299 27.79 -21.69 -13.62
C ASP A 299 26.90 -22.95 -13.63
N LEU A 300 26.08 -23.08 -14.68
CA LEU A 300 25.29 -24.28 -14.94
C LEU A 300 26.18 -25.27 -15.72
N GLY A 301 27.12 -25.87 -15.01
CA GLY A 301 27.88 -27.05 -15.46
C GLY A 301 27.06 -28.33 -15.44
#